data_AF-A0A2P2C9B1-F1
#
_entry.id   AF-A0A2P2C9B1-F1
#
_cell.length_a   1.000
_cell.length_b   1.000
_cell.length_c   1.000
_cell.angle_alpha   90.00
_cell.angle_beta   90.00
_cell.angle_gamma   90.00
#
_symmetry.space_group_name_H-M   'P 1'
#
loop_
_entity.id
_entity.type
_entity.pdbx_description
1 polymer ?
#
loop_
_entity_poly.entity_id
_entity_poly.type
_entity_poly.pdbx_seq_one_letter_code
_entity_poly.pdbx_strand_id
1 'polypeptide(L)'
;MQVTTQKAWWTRTRACRAFLCAWARIYRGEVVTCELCGTGVEESTAVLTWTTALERGRQRWFCDRCSRENLRAMESKLDSEWW
;
A
#
# COMPACT_ATOMS: atom_id res chain seq x y z
N MET A 1 11.68 -25.11 -29.43
CA MET A 1 11.18 -24.36 -28.26
C MET A 1 11.93 -24.85 -27.04
N GLN A 2 13.01 -24.17 -26.66
CA GLN A 2 13.85 -24.52 -25.51
C GLN A 2 13.97 -23.30 -24.61
N VAL A 3 13.46 -23.41 -23.37
CA VAL A 3 13.73 -22.44 -22.30
C VAL A 3 14.78 -23.07 -21.40
N THR A 4 16.03 -22.71 -21.62
CA THR A 4 17.15 -23.03 -20.72
C THR A 4 17.98 -21.77 -20.58
N THR A 5 17.97 -21.13 -19.40
CA THR A 5 19.12 -20.45 -18.76
C THR A 5 18.66 -19.58 -17.58
N GLN A 6 18.79 -20.10 -16.37
CA GLN A 6 19.11 -19.31 -15.18
C GLN A 6 20.27 -20.01 -14.46
N LYS A 7 21.48 -19.85 -15.00
CA LYS A 7 22.70 -20.29 -14.30
C LYS A 7 23.20 -19.15 -13.41
N ALA A 8 23.33 -19.48 -12.15
CA ALA A 8 23.80 -18.65 -11.05
C ALA A 8 25.26 -18.21 -11.24
N TRP A 9 25.50 -16.89 -11.14
CA TRP A 9 26.81 -16.25 -11.13
C TRP A 9 26.85 -15.19 -10.00
N TRP A 10 26.89 -15.55 -8.72
CA TRP A 10 26.94 -14.52 -7.65
C TRP A 10 27.83 -14.93 -6.47
N THR A 11 29.13 -14.71 -6.61
CA THR A 11 30.14 -14.87 -5.56
C THR A 11 30.13 -13.68 -4.59
N ARG A 12 29.68 -13.93 -3.35
CA ARG A 12 30.28 -13.52 -2.06
C ARG A 12 30.94 -12.12 -1.97
N THR A 13 30.16 -11.03 -1.91
CA THR A 13 30.64 -9.69 -1.49
C THR A 13 29.68 -9.01 -0.49
N ARG A 14 30.18 -8.08 0.36
CA ARG A 14 29.39 -7.32 1.38
C ARG A 14 28.18 -6.58 0.79
N ALA A 15 28.20 -6.28 -0.51
CA ALA A 15 27.09 -5.71 -1.26
C ALA A 15 25.82 -6.59 -1.24
N CYS A 16 25.96 -7.91 -1.09
CA CYS A 16 24.85 -8.85 -1.04
C CYS A 16 23.95 -8.62 0.20
N ARG A 17 24.51 -8.23 1.35
CA ARG A 17 23.70 -7.89 2.54
C ARG A 17 22.96 -6.57 2.38
N ALA A 18 23.60 -5.54 1.83
CA ALA A 18 22.98 -4.23 1.64
C ALA A 18 21.85 -4.29 0.59
N PHE A 19 22.07 -5.03 -0.51
CA PHE A 19 21.05 -5.19 -1.56
C PHE A 19 19.85 -6.01 -1.08
N LEU A 20 20.09 -7.12 -0.36
CA LEU A 20 19.01 -7.90 0.25
C LEU A 20 18.27 -7.13 1.35
N CYS A 21 18.94 -6.30 2.16
CA CYS A 21 18.29 -5.44 3.14
C CYS A 21 17.52 -4.28 2.51
N ALA A 22 18.02 -3.69 1.43
CA ALA A 22 17.33 -2.65 0.67
C ALA A 22 16.08 -3.22 -0.02
N TRP A 23 16.21 -4.38 -0.68
CA TRP A 23 15.08 -5.11 -1.24
C TRP A 23 14.08 -5.54 -0.16
N ALA A 24 14.51 -6.14 0.95
CA ALA A 24 13.63 -6.50 2.06
C ALA A 24 13.03 -5.30 2.82
N ARG A 25 13.41 -4.06 2.47
CA ARG A 25 12.79 -2.83 2.97
C ARG A 25 11.78 -2.28 1.98
N ILE A 26 12.08 -2.32 0.67
CA ILE A 26 11.14 -1.97 -0.40
C ILE A 26 9.95 -2.95 -0.45
N TYR A 27 10.20 -4.24 -0.19
CA TYR A 27 9.17 -5.28 -0.12
C TYR A 27 8.56 -5.43 1.29
N ARG A 28 8.99 -4.62 2.26
CA ARG A 28 8.35 -4.61 3.57
C ARG A 28 7.08 -3.78 3.40
N GLY A 29 5.98 -4.47 3.13
CA GLY A 29 4.68 -3.84 2.95
C GLY A 29 4.41 -2.87 4.10
N GLU A 30 4.27 -1.59 3.77
CA GLU A 30 3.94 -0.58 4.76
C GLU A 30 2.53 -0.85 5.27
N VAL A 31 2.25 -0.59 6.55
CA VAL A 31 0.90 -0.76 7.08
C VAL A 31 0.21 0.59 7.00
N VAL A 32 -0.93 0.65 6.30
CA VAL A 32 -1.81 1.81 6.26
C VAL A 32 -3.03 1.57 7.14
N THR A 33 -3.57 2.64 7.71
CA THR A 33 -4.72 2.58 8.62
C THR A 33 -5.89 3.40 8.10
N CYS A 34 -7.10 2.89 8.29
CA CYS A 34 -8.33 3.60 7.95
C CYS A 34 -8.55 4.75 8.94
N GLU A 35 -8.76 5.97 8.43
CA GLU A 35 -8.97 7.18 9.24
C GLU A 35 -10.32 7.19 9.99
N LEU A 36 -11.29 6.35 9.59
CA LEU A 36 -12.60 6.27 10.24
C LEU A 36 -12.67 5.18 11.31
N CYS A 37 -12.29 3.95 10.96
CA CYS A 37 -12.44 2.81 11.86
C CYS A 37 -11.13 2.32 12.49
N GLY A 38 -9.98 2.86 12.06
CA GLY A 38 -8.66 2.49 12.61
C GLY A 38 -8.13 1.14 12.14
N THR A 39 -8.85 0.39 11.30
CA THR A 39 -8.37 -0.89 10.74
C THR A 39 -7.02 -0.68 10.05
N GLY A 40 -6.03 -1.51 10.36
CA GLY A 40 -4.72 -1.51 9.71
C GLY A 40 -4.59 -2.68 8.73
N VAL A 41 -4.06 -2.41 7.54
CA VAL A 41 -3.75 -3.44 6.54
C VAL A 41 -2.45 -3.09 5.83
N GLU A 42 -1.80 -4.10 5.26
CA GLU A 42 -0.63 -3.90 4.43
C GLU A 42 -1.01 -3.11 3.15
N GLU A 43 -0.14 -2.18 2.75
CA GLU A 43 -0.37 -1.20 1.70
C GLU A 43 -0.64 -1.84 0.35
N SER A 44 0.06 -2.91 -0.01
CA SER A 44 -0.21 -3.63 -1.26
C SER A 44 -1.63 -4.20 -1.30
N THR A 45 -2.20 -4.55 -0.14
CA THR A 45 -3.61 -4.95 -0.02
C THR A 45 -4.55 -3.75 -0.08
N ALA A 46 -4.20 -2.65 0.60
CA ALA A 46 -5.00 -1.43 0.62
C ALA A 46 -5.13 -0.79 -0.77
N VAL A 47 -4.04 -0.70 -1.53
CA VAL A 47 -4.02 -0.10 -2.89
C VAL A 47 -5.02 -0.78 -3.84
N LEU A 48 -5.30 -2.07 -3.64
CA LEU A 48 -6.22 -2.83 -4.48
C LEU A 48 -7.69 -2.62 -4.15
N THR A 49 -8.02 -2.33 -2.89
CA THR A 49 -9.39 -2.45 -2.37
C THR A 49 -9.91 -1.24 -1.61
N TRP A 50 -9.02 -0.37 -1.13
CA TRP A 50 -9.36 0.78 -0.31
C TRP A 50 -9.44 2.05 -1.15
N THR A 51 -10.15 3.04 -0.62
CA THR A 51 -10.30 4.36 -1.24
C THR A 51 -9.33 5.35 -0.61
N THR A 52 -8.71 6.20 -1.43
CA THR A 52 -7.89 7.32 -0.96
C THR A 52 -8.57 8.64 -1.23
N ALA A 53 -8.43 9.59 -0.30
CA ALA A 53 -8.87 10.98 -0.50
C ALA A 53 -7.73 11.94 -0.16
N LEU A 54 -7.71 13.09 -0.84
CA LEU A 54 -6.79 14.18 -0.54
C LEU A 54 -7.56 15.28 0.20
N GLU A 55 -7.38 15.34 1.52
CA GLU A 55 -8.04 16.31 2.38
C GLU A 55 -7.02 17.27 2.98
N ARG A 56 -7.21 18.58 2.76
CA ARG A 56 -6.28 19.63 3.24
C ARG A 56 -4.81 19.34 2.88
N GLY A 57 -4.58 18.74 1.72
CA GLY A 57 -3.25 18.34 1.23
C GLY A 57 -2.67 17.07 1.85
N ARG A 58 -3.43 16.34 2.68
CA ARG A 58 -3.03 15.05 3.27
C ARG A 58 -3.79 13.91 2.61
N GLN A 59 -3.06 12.87 2.23
CA GLN A 59 -3.65 11.63 1.77
C GLN A 59 -4.22 10.86 2.95
N ARG A 60 -5.51 10.54 2.87
CA ARG A 60 -6.23 9.72 3.83
C ARG A 60 -6.67 8.41 3.17
N TRP A 61 -6.68 7.35 3.94
CA TRP A 61 -7.08 6.02 3.51
C TRP A 61 -8.39 5.62 4.20
N PHE A 62 -9.29 5.02 3.43
CA PHE A 62 -10.58 4.53 3.91
C PHE A 62 -10.80 3.10 3.43
N CYS A 63 -11.12 2.19 4.35
CA CYS A 63 -11.41 0.80 4.00
C CYS A 63 -12.68 0.69 3.14
N ASP A 64 -12.80 -0.43 2.43
CA ASP A 64 -13.93 -0.75 1.55
C ASP A 64 -15.29 -0.64 2.24
N ARG A 65 -15.37 -1.03 3.52
CA ARG A 65 -16.59 -0.92 4.31
C ARG A 65 -16.97 0.54 4.56
N CYS A 66 -16.05 1.31 5.14
CA CYS A 66 -16.33 2.71 5.50
C CYS A 66 -16.57 3.57 4.25
N SER A 67 -15.92 3.27 3.12
CA SER A 67 -16.17 3.98 1.87
C SER A 67 -17.56 3.67 1.30
N ARG A 68 -18.03 2.43 1.41
CA ARG A 68 -19.40 2.06 1.00
C ARG A 68 -20.47 2.67 1.90
N GLU A 69 -20.23 2.72 3.20
CA GLU A 69 -21.15 3.34 4.16
C GLU A 69 -21.30 4.86 3.90
N ASN A 70 -20.23 5.53 3.44
CA ASN A 70 -20.20 6.99 3.23
C ASN A 70 -20.16 7.41 1.74
N LEU A 71 -20.56 6.51 0.84
CA LEU A 71 -20.39 6.68 -0.61
C LEU A 71 -21.03 7.97 -1.14
N ARG A 72 -22.20 8.36 -0.62
CA ARG A 72 -22.89 9.60 -1.04
C ARG A 72 -22.12 10.86 -0.69
N ALA A 73 -21.47 10.88 0.48
CA ALA A 73 -20.73 12.04 0.93
C ALA A 73 -19.38 12.17 0.19
N MET A 74 -18.75 11.02 -0.13
CA MET A 74 -17.59 10.94 -1.02
C MET A 74 -17.89 11.45 -2.44
N GLU A 75 -19.00 11.03 -3.04
CA GLU A 75 -19.44 11.50 -4.37
C GLU A 75 -19.71 13.02 -4.37
N SER A 76 -20.17 13.55 -3.23
CA SER A 76 -20.39 14.98 -3.02
C SER A 76 -19.11 15.76 -2.73
N LYS A 77 -17.94 15.10 -2.69
CA LYS A 77 -16.62 15.67 -2.38
C LYS A 77 -16.58 16.42 -1.05
N LEU A 78 -17.34 15.95 -0.07
CA LEU A 78 -17.26 16.45 1.29
C LEU A 78 -15.99 15.90 1.96
N ASP A 79 -15.38 16.68 2.86
CA ASP A 79 -14.34 16.15 3.74
C ASP A 79 -14.94 15.10 4.69
N SER A 80 -14.13 14.13 5.12
CA SER A 80 -14.53 13.09 6.09
C SER A 80 -15.13 13.61 7.41
N GLU A 81 -14.90 14.88 7.74
CA GLU A 81 -15.48 15.57 8.90
C GLU A 81 -17.01 15.82 8.75
N TRP A 82 -17.54 15.71 7.52
CA TRP A 82 -18.94 16.02 7.16
C TRP A 82 -19.73 14.84 6.58
N TRP A 83 -19.20 13.62 6.68
CA TRP A 83 -19.88 12.40 6.22
C TRP A 83 -20.89 11.88 7.24
#